data_AF-M1CC95-F1
#
_entry.id   AF-M1CC95-F1
#
_cell.length_a   1.000
_cell.length_b   1.000
_cell.length_c   1.000
_cell.angle_alpha   90.00
_cell.angle_beta   90.00
_cell.angle_gamma   90.00
#
_symmetry.space_group_name_H-M   'P 1'
#
loop_
_entity.id
_entity.type
_entity.pdbx_description
1 polymer ?
#
loop_
_entity_poly.entity_id
_entity_poly.type
_entity_poly.pdbx_seq_one_letter_code
_entity_poly.pdbx_strand_id
1 'polypeptide(L)'
;MVAMAALQSSFTSLSISSNSFLGQPFSPLPLCSPLKENDPNGGGSITKRCNILQLSGLPPEIQKIAGRYLNRTGCVILIVGNKQLLLSPYAILRSFQVMLNLQVKSTQTPGSIVAKLKRWERKKCKPNSLPVLHKMHVKLGDTVKVISGHDKDKVGEITEIIKHNSKVVIREINLKTKHVKSRSEDEPGQIVKIEAPIHSSNVMLYSKDQKVASRVGHKTLDNGKRVRYLIKTGEIIDSAENWKKAVKEREKTTEAVAVAS
;
A
#
# COMPACT_ATOMS: atom_id res chain seq x y z
N MET A 1 -19.52 9.20 74.39
CA MET A 1 -20.83 9.56 73.77
C MET A 1 -20.74 11.02 73.38
N VAL A 2 -20.92 11.53 72.16
CA VAL A 2 -21.01 11.04 70.78
C VAL A 2 -20.51 12.25 69.96
N ALA A 3 -19.56 12.06 69.04
CA ALA A 3 -19.22 13.07 68.05
C ALA A 3 -20.25 12.98 66.90
N MET A 4 -20.86 14.10 66.52
CA MET A 4 -21.73 14.18 65.34
C MET A 4 -21.29 15.29 64.40
N ALA A 5 -21.12 14.85 63.15
CA ALA A 5 -20.82 15.62 61.95
C ALA A 5 -22.01 16.46 61.48
N ALA A 6 -21.73 17.56 60.78
CA ALA A 6 -22.40 17.97 59.54
C ALA A 6 -21.85 19.33 59.07
N LEU A 7 -21.15 19.35 57.93
CA LEU A 7 -20.97 20.56 57.11
C LEU A 7 -21.54 20.24 55.73
N GLN A 8 -22.73 20.77 55.46
CA GLN A 8 -23.42 20.66 54.19
C GLN A 8 -23.07 21.85 53.28
N SER A 9 -22.59 21.48 52.08
CA SER A 9 -22.81 22.08 50.76
C SER A 9 -23.36 23.50 50.66
N SER A 10 -22.49 24.43 50.23
CA SER A 10 -22.88 25.69 49.59
C SER A 10 -23.13 25.47 48.09
N PHE A 11 -24.40 25.55 47.71
CA PHE A 11 -24.84 25.74 46.33
C PHE A 11 -24.60 27.20 45.93
N THR A 12 -23.86 27.43 44.85
CA THR A 12 -23.89 28.72 44.12
C THR A 12 -24.03 28.44 42.63
N SER A 13 -25.25 28.67 42.14
CA SER A 13 -25.65 28.77 40.75
C SER A 13 -25.12 30.06 40.12
N LEU A 14 -24.44 29.98 38.97
CA LEU A 14 -24.19 31.13 38.10
C LEU A 14 -24.60 30.79 36.66
N SER A 15 -25.80 31.26 36.34
CA SER A 15 -26.27 31.90 35.10
C SER A 15 -25.53 31.62 33.80
N ILE A 16 -26.24 30.90 32.93
CA ILE A 16 -26.07 30.84 31.47
C ILE A 16 -26.55 32.17 30.88
N SER A 17 -25.68 32.90 30.18
CA SER A 17 -26.07 33.97 29.26
C SER A 17 -25.83 33.54 27.83
N SER A 18 -26.94 33.28 27.14
CA SER A 18 -27.08 33.10 25.70
C SER A 18 -26.62 34.33 24.93
N ASN A 19 -25.69 34.15 23.98
CA ASN A 19 -25.50 35.08 22.87
C ASN A 19 -25.46 34.30 21.55
N SER A 20 -26.63 34.26 20.93
CA SER A 20 -26.86 34.00 19.52
C SER A 20 -26.29 35.16 18.69
N PHE A 21 -25.24 34.91 17.91
CA PHE A 21 -24.85 35.82 16.85
C PHE A 21 -24.54 35.03 15.58
N LEU A 22 -25.59 34.94 14.77
CA LEU A 22 -25.66 34.91 13.31
C LEU A 22 -24.41 34.46 12.55
N GLY A 23 -24.59 33.36 11.81
CA GLY A 23 -23.69 32.92 10.77
C GLY A 23 -23.45 33.99 9.73
N GLN A 24 -22.18 34.14 9.36
CA GLN A 24 -21.79 34.81 8.14
C GLN A 24 -21.39 33.75 7.10
N PRO A 25 -21.88 33.85 5.86
CA PRO A 25 -21.52 32.92 4.80
C PRO A 25 -20.04 33.08 4.44
N PHE A 26 -19.34 31.95 4.34
CA PHE A 26 -17.99 31.90 3.78
C PHE A 26 -18.00 32.53 2.37
N SER A 27 -17.33 33.66 2.23
CA SER A 27 -16.99 34.26 0.94
C SER A 27 -16.18 33.24 0.12
N PRO A 28 -16.57 32.96 -1.14
CA PRO A 28 -15.78 32.10 -2.01
C PRO A 28 -14.43 32.75 -2.30
N LEU A 29 -13.35 31.99 -2.12
CA LEU A 29 -12.00 32.38 -2.49
C LEU A 29 -11.95 32.75 -3.99
N PRO A 30 -11.19 33.78 -4.37
CA PRO A 30 -11.12 34.22 -5.75
C PRO A 30 -10.54 33.12 -6.64
N LEU A 31 -11.19 32.90 -7.79
CA LEU A 31 -10.62 32.14 -8.89
C LEU A 31 -9.23 32.70 -9.21
N CYS A 32 -8.21 31.85 -9.15
CA CYS A 32 -6.94 32.15 -9.79
C CYS A 32 -7.18 32.33 -11.29
N SER A 33 -6.90 33.54 -11.77
CA SER A 33 -6.75 33.86 -13.18
C SER A 33 -5.67 32.96 -13.80
N PRO A 34 -5.85 32.51 -15.06
CA PRO A 34 -4.81 31.79 -15.77
C PRO A 34 -3.66 32.76 -16.07
N LEU A 35 -2.46 32.42 -15.60
CA LEU A 35 -1.25 33.10 -16.04
C LEU A 35 -1.06 32.83 -17.54
N LYS A 36 -0.92 33.93 -18.29
CA LYS A 36 -0.50 33.96 -19.68
C LYS A 36 0.84 33.23 -19.81
N GLU A 37 0.83 32.19 -20.63
CA GLU A 37 2.00 31.54 -21.19
C GLU A 37 2.50 32.44 -22.32
N ASN A 38 3.63 33.11 -22.08
CA ASN A 38 4.46 33.64 -23.15
C ASN A 38 5.73 32.80 -23.14
N ASP A 39 5.90 31.92 -24.12
CA ASP A 39 7.15 31.87 -24.87
C ASP A 39 6.92 31.30 -26.28
N PRO A 40 7.63 31.82 -27.29
CA PRO A 40 7.39 31.53 -28.70
C PRO A 40 8.27 30.38 -29.22
N ASN A 41 7.83 29.80 -30.33
CA ASN A 41 8.59 28.95 -31.24
C ASN A 41 8.91 27.52 -30.78
N GLY A 42 8.22 26.56 -31.41
CA GLY A 42 8.61 25.15 -31.35
C GLY A 42 7.63 24.21 -32.02
N GLY A 43 7.38 24.41 -33.32
CA GLY A 43 6.69 23.41 -34.13
C GLY A 43 7.48 22.11 -34.16
N GLY A 44 6.82 21.00 -33.83
CA GLY A 44 7.44 19.67 -33.85
C GLY A 44 6.39 18.58 -33.79
N SER A 45 6.04 18.04 -34.96
CA SER A 45 5.22 16.85 -35.13
C SER A 45 5.90 15.63 -34.50
N ILE A 46 5.33 15.09 -33.42
CA ILE A 46 5.75 13.79 -32.88
C ILE A 46 4.95 12.71 -33.58
N THR A 47 5.47 12.32 -34.74
CA THR A 47 5.18 11.03 -35.37
C THR A 47 5.63 9.90 -34.44
N LYS A 48 4.78 8.87 -34.38
CA LYS A 48 5.02 7.61 -33.69
C LYS A 48 6.36 7.01 -34.12
N ARG A 49 7.35 6.94 -33.22
CA ARG A 49 8.45 5.99 -33.34
C ARG A 49 8.06 4.70 -32.64
N CYS A 50 7.47 3.78 -33.39
CA CYS A 50 7.58 2.36 -33.07
C CYS A 50 8.98 1.90 -33.51
N ASN A 51 9.62 1.15 -32.63
CA ASN A 51 10.95 0.56 -32.80
C ASN A 51 11.06 -0.23 -34.11
N ILE A 52 12.07 0.11 -34.91
CA ILE A 52 12.67 -0.78 -35.90
C ILE A 52 13.96 -1.32 -35.27
N LEU A 53 13.88 -2.54 -34.78
CA LEU A 53 14.96 -3.48 -34.50
C LEU A 53 14.34 -4.83 -34.93
N GLN A 54 14.88 -5.70 -35.78
CA GLN A 54 16.15 -5.89 -36.47
C GLN A 54 15.80 -6.75 -37.69
N LEU A 55 16.30 -6.43 -38.89
CA LEU A 55 16.33 -7.37 -40.03
C LEU A 55 17.66 -7.24 -40.76
N SER A 56 18.76 -7.49 -40.06
CA SER A 56 20.07 -7.72 -40.66
C SER A 56 20.29 -9.23 -40.76
N GLY A 57 19.82 -9.84 -41.85
CA GLY A 57 20.01 -11.27 -42.06
C GLY A 57 19.26 -11.91 -43.22
N LEU A 58 18.97 -11.20 -44.31
CA LEU A 58 18.37 -11.81 -45.50
C LEU A 58 19.10 -11.40 -46.80
N PRO A 59 19.24 -12.33 -47.77
CA PRO A 59 20.05 -12.16 -48.98
C PRO A 59 19.49 -11.10 -49.97
N PRO A 60 20.36 -10.51 -50.82
CA PRO A 60 20.06 -9.30 -51.59
C PRO A 60 19.00 -9.45 -52.69
N GLU A 61 18.61 -10.67 -53.05
CA GLU A 61 17.51 -10.90 -54.02
C GLU A 61 16.13 -10.62 -53.45
N ILE A 62 15.94 -10.66 -52.12
CA ILE A 62 14.63 -10.42 -51.49
C ILE A 62 14.36 -8.91 -51.27
N GLN A 63 15.40 -8.07 -51.30
CA GLN A 63 15.24 -6.62 -51.12
C GLN A 63 14.70 -5.88 -52.35
N LYS A 64 14.79 -6.45 -53.56
CA LYS A 64 14.24 -5.81 -54.77
C LYS A 64 12.74 -6.02 -54.98
N ILE A 65 12.13 -7.01 -54.33
CA ILE A 65 10.68 -7.27 -54.44
C ILE A 65 9.87 -6.41 -53.45
N ALA A 66 10.46 -5.99 -52.33
CA ALA A 66 9.82 -5.11 -51.35
C ALA A 66 9.76 -3.62 -51.76
N GLY A 67 10.39 -3.24 -52.87
CA GLY A 67 10.54 -1.85 -53.30
C GLY A 67 9.42 -1.28 -54.19
N ARG A 68 8.36 -2.05 -54.51
CA ARG A 68 7.36 -1.57 -55.48
C ARG A 68 5.94 -2.08 -55.31
N TYR A 69 5.45 -2.38 -54.10
CA TYR A 69 4.01 -2.62 -53.88
C TYR A 69 3.59 -2.27 -52.45
N LEU A 70 3.59 -0.98 -52.16
CA LEU A 70 2.85 -0.41 -51.03
C LEU A 70 2.20 0.87 -51.52
N ASN A 71 1.19 0.73 -52.38
CA ASN A 71 0.10 1.69 -52.49
C ASN A 71 -1.13 1.02 -53.11
N ARG A 72 -2.15 0.87 -52.26
CA ARG A 72 -3.54 0.49 -52.53
C ARG A 72 -3.81 -0.97 -52.93
N THR A 73 -4.74 -1.55 -52.17
CA THR A 73 -5.40 -2.87 -52.31
C THR A 73 -4.48 -4.08 -52.20
N GLY A 74 -4.39 -4.64 -50.98
CA GLY A 74 -3.77 -5.93 -50.73
C GLY A 74 -4.54 -7.07 -51.40
N CYS A 75 -4.09 -7.47 -52.58
CA CYS A 75 -4.39 -8.76 -53.21
C CYS A 75 -3.07 -9.38 -53.67
N VAL A 76 -2.83 -10.62 -53.26
CA VAL A 76 -1.72 -11.45 -53.75
C VAL A 76 -2.26 -12.28 -54.90
N ILE A 77 -1.73 -12.09 -56.11
CA ILE A 77 -2.03 -12.94 -57.27
C ILE A 77 -0.94 -14.01 -57.35
N LEU A 78 -1.31 -15.27 -57.12
CA LEU A 78 -0.48 -16.42 -57.43
C LEU A 78 -0.84 -16.94 -58.82
N ILE A 79 0.14 -16.97 -59.72
CA ILE A 79 -0.01 -17.60 -61.04
C ILE A 79 0.59 -19.01 -60.94
N VAL A 80 -0.26 -20.03 -61.05
CA VAL A 80 0.15 -21.41 -61.33
C VAL A 80 -0.51 -21.84 -62.63
N GLY A 81 0.25 -21.80 -63.73
CA GLY A 81 -0.22 -22.21 -65.05
C GLY A 81 -1.29 -21.32 -65.70
N ASN A 82 -1.85 -21.81 -66.81
CA ASN A 82 -2.65 -21.05 -67.78
C ASN A 82 -4.14 -20.82 -67.43
N LYS A 83 -4.51 -20.75 -66.14
CA LYS A 83 -5.88 -20.40 -65.72
C LYS A 83 -5.88 -19.42 -64.55
N GLN A 84 -6.54 -18.28 -64.74
CA GLN A 84 -6.80 -17.29 -63.70
C GLN A 84 -8.05 -17.70 -62.90
N LEU A 85 -7.92 -17.81 -61.57
CA LEU A 85 -9.06 -17.89 -60.66
C LEU A 85 -8.93 -16.80 -59.60
N LEU A 86 -9.91 -15.91 -59.56
CA LEU A 86 -10.09 -14.90 -58.52
C LEU A 86 -10.82 -15.56 -57.34
N LEU A 87 -10.12 -15.76 -56.22
CA LEU A 87 -10.76 -16.13 -54.97
C LEU A 87 -10.67 -14.96 -53.98
N SER A 88 -11.84 -14.48 -53.57
CA SER A 88 -12.00 -13.47 -52.53
C SER A 88 -11.38 -13.96 -51.21
N PRO A 89 -10.67 -13.10 -50.46
CA PRO A 89 -10.04 -13.45 -49.18
C PRO A 89 -11.03 -13.88 -48.07
N TYR A 90 -12.34 -13.81 -48.31
CA TYR A 90 -13.37 -14.13 -47.33
C TYR A 90 -13.68 -15.64 -47.14
N ALA A 91 -13.13 -16.54 -47.96
CA ALA A 91 -13.51 -17.96 -47.92
C ALA A 91 -12.64 -18.86 -47.02
N ILE A 92 -11.50 -18.39 -46.49
CA ILE A 92 -10.60 -19.21 -45.65
C ILE A 92 -10.80 -18.96 -44.14
N LEU A 93 -11.47 -17.86 -43.75
CA LEU A 93 -11.69 -17.50 -42.34
C LEU A 93 -13.03 -17.98 -41.74
N ARG A 94 -13.77 -18.86 -42.42
CA ARG A 94 -15.04 -19.42 -41.88
C ARG A 94 -15.00 -20.89 -41.53
N SER A 95 -13.88 -21.58 -41.74
CA SER A 95 -13.75 -23.03 -41.49
C SER A 95 -12.81 -23.38 -40.34
N PHE A 96 -12.17 -22.39 -39.70
CA PHE A 96 -11.32 -22.57 -38.52
C PHE A 96 -11.91 -21.93 -37.25
N GLN A 97 -13.22 -21.69 -37.26
CA GLN A 97 -13.99 -21.18 -36.11
C GLN A 97 -14.81 -22.31 -35.44
N VAL A 98 -14.31 -23.55 -35.44
CA VAL A 98 -14.90 -24.67 -34.67
C VAL A 98 -13.77 -25.52 -34.09
N MET A 99 -12.95 -24.96 -33.21
CA MET A 99 -12.18 -25.66 -32.18
C MET A 99 -11.22 -24.66 -31.53
N LEU A 100 -11.75 -23.78 -30.69
CA LEU A 100 -11.05 -23.14 -29.57
C LEU A 100 -12.08 -22.22 -28.88
N ASN A 101 -13.07 -22.85 -28.25
CA ASN A 101 -13.72 -22.24 -27.10
C ASN A 101 -12.70 -22.22 -25.96
N LEU A 102 -11.70 -21.34 -26.02
CA LEU A 102 -11.12 -20.83 -24.79
C LEU A 102 -12.18 -19.90 -24.21
N GLN A 103 -12.89 -20.40 -23.19
CA GLN A 103 -13.49 -19.52 -22.21
C GLN A 103 -12.38 -18.63 -21.65
N VAL A 104 -12.27 -17.43 -22.19
CA VAL A 104 -11.67 -16.31 -21.49
C VAL A 104 -12.57 -16.09 -20.28
N LYS A 105 -12.25 -16.79 -19.17
CA LYS A 105 -12.71 -16.39 -17.85
C LYS A 105 -12.15 -14.99 -17.66
N SER A 106 -12.96 -13.98 -17.95
CA SER A 106 -12.69 -12.64 -17.48
C SER A 106 -12.66 -12.76 -15.96
N THR A 107 -11.46 -12.83 -15.39
CA THR A 107 -11.29 -12.61 -13.97
C THR A 107 -11.63 -11.14 -13.76
N GLN A 108 -12.92 -10.86 -13.60
CA GLN A 108 -13.36 -9.67 -12.88
C GLN A 108 -12.66 -9.81 -11.54
N THR A 109 -11.57 -9.07 -11.37
CA THR A 109 -10.89 -8.99 -10.08
C THR A 109 -11.98 -8.54 -9.14
N PRO A 110 -12.40 -9.38 -8.17
CA PRO A 110 -13.47 -8.98 -7.27
C PRO A 110 -12.96 -7.71 -6.62
N GLY A 111 -13.68 -6.61 -6.83
CA GLY A 111 -13.35 -5.31 -6.30
C GLY A 111 -13.21 -5.48 -4.80
N SER A 112 -11.96 -5.62 -4.35
CA SER A 112 -11.70 -5.69 -2.93
C SER A 112 -12.34 -4.44 -2.35
N ILE A 113 -13.28 -4.63 -1.42
CA ILE A 113 -13.90 -3.52 -0.69
C ILE A 113 -12.79 -2.97 0.22
N VAL A 114 -11.79 -2.34 -0.39
CA VAL A 114 -10.81 -1.51 0.28
C VAL A 114 -11.61 -0.26 0.56
N ALA A 115 -11.94 -0.04 1.83
CA ALA A 115 -12.50 1.22 2.27
C ALA A 115 -11.64 2.34 1.69
N LYS A 116 -12.19 3.08 0.73
CA LYS A 116 -11.47 4.14 0.03
C LYS A 116 -11.18 5.22 1.08
N LEU A 117 -9.89 5.42 1.39
CA LEU A 117 -9.48 6.46 2.32
C LEU A 117 -10.10 7.80 1.89
N LYS A 118 -10.57 8.59 2.86
CA LYS A 118 -11.07 9.93 2.57
C LYS A 118 -9.96 10.75 1.92
N ARG A 119 -10.31 11.65 1.00
CA ARG A 119 -9.32 12.40 0.19
C ARG A 119 -8.27 13.11 1.06
N TRP A 120 -8.67 13.64 2.22
CA TRP A 120 -7.82 14.35 3.17
C TRP A 120 -7.04 13.44 4.15
N GLU A 121 -7.39 12.16 4.27
CA GLU A 121 -6.70 11.17 5.11
C GLU A 121 -5.55 10.46 4.36
N ARG A 122 -5.27 10.87 3.12
CA ARG A 122 -4.17 10.33 2.33
C ARG A 122 -2.82 10.71 2.94
N LYS A 123 -1.80 9.92 2.61
CA LYS A 123 -0.43 10.15 3.07
C LYS A 123 0.04 11.54 2.62
N LYS A 124 0.61 12.30 3.54
CA LYS A 124 1.27 13.57 3.21
C LYS A 124 2.53 13.25 2.40
N CYS A 125 2.73 13.98 1.30
CA CYS A 125 3.88 13.81 0.42
C CYS A 125 4.80 15.04 0.48
N LYS A 126 6.08 14.80 0.25
CA LYS A 126 7.13 15.79 0.03
C LYS A 126 7.03 16.34 -1.41
N PRO A 127 7.74 17.45 -1.74
CA PRO A 127 7.78 17.97 -3.11
C PRO A 127 8.28 16.95 -4.14
N ASN A 128 9.16 16.02 -3.73
CA ASN A 128 9.64 14.92 -4.58
C ASN A 128 8.69 13.71 -4.63
N SER A 129 7.40 13.90 -4.31
CA SER A 129 6.33 12.89 -4.26
C SER A 129 6.45 11.80 -3.18
N LEU A 130 7.58 11.67 -2.47
CA LEU A 130 7.76 10.66 -1.43
C LEU A 130 6.88 10.94 -0.19
N PRO A 131 6.36 9.90 0.50
CA PRO A 131 5.59 10.11 1.72
C PRO A 131 6.47 10.67 2.85
N VAL A 132 5.88 11.52 3.67
CA VAL A 132 6.48 11.97 4.93
C VAL A 132 6.46 10.79 5.91
N LEU A 133 7.62 10.47 6.48
CA LEU A 133 7.79 9.37 7.44
C LEU A 133 8.07 9.93 8.83
N HIS A 134 7.44 9.35 9.85
CA HIS A 134 7.69 9.70 11.24
C HIS A 134 8.81 8.87 11.83
N LYS A 135 9.63 9.49 12.68
CA LYS A 135 10.66 8.80 13.47
C LYS A 135 9.96 8.08 14.64
N MET A 136 10.26 6.80 14.81
CA MET A 136 9.66 5.94 15.84
C MET A 136 10.74 5.37 16.77
N HIS A 137 10.36 5.02 17.99
CA HIS A 137 11.28 4.51 19.01
C HIS A 137 11.38 2.97 19.04
N VAL A 138 10.48 2.27 18.33
CA VAL A 138 10.38 0.80 18.24
C VAL A 138 10.88 0.26 16.89
N LYS A 139 11.31 -1.00 16.88
CA LYS A 139 11.75 -1.78 15.71
C LYS A 139 10.96 -3.09 15.60
N LEU A 140 11.07 -3.75 14.45
CA LEU A 140 10.44 -5.05 14.19
C LEU A 140 11.05 -6.11 15.12
N GLY A 141 10.22 -6.99 15.68
CA GLY A 141 10.66 -8.01 16.64
C GLY A 141 10.94 -7.50 18.05
N ASP A 142 10.76 -6.20 18.33
CA ASP A 142 10.82 -5.71 19.72
C ASP A 142 9.61 -6.26 20.51
N THR A 143 9.85 -6.67 21.76
CA THR A 143 8.78 -7.02 22.72
C THR A 143 8.28 -5.76 23.41
N VAL A 144 6.98 -5.54 23.38
CA VAL A 144 6.34 -4.34 23.90
C VAL A 144 5.15 -4.65 24.78
N LYS A 145 4.90 -3.75 25.74
CA LYS A 145 3.71 -3.74 26.58
C LYS A 145 2.81 -2.57 26.19
N VAL A 146 1.51 -2.82 26.08
CA VAL A 146 0.51 -1.78 25.80
C VAL A 146 0.23 -0.95 27.06
N ILE A 147 0.35 0.37 26.96
CA ILE A 147 0.18 1.34 28.06
C ILE A 147 -1.29 1.75 28.20
N SER A 148 -1.95 1.98 27.06
CA SER A 148 -3.28 2.59 27.00
C SER A 148 -4.09 2.04 25.84
N GLY A 149 -5.40 1.93 26.03
CA GLY A 149 -6.34 1.38 25.06
C GLY A 149 -7.10 0.18 25.63
N HIS A 150 -7.84 -0.51 24.77
CA HIS A 150 -8.63 -1.68 25.16
C HIS A 150 -7.75 -2.82 25.70
N ASP A 151 -6.62 -3.07 25.03
CA ASP A 151 -5.70 -4.15 25.36
C ASP A 151 -4.58 -3.71 26.31
N LYS A 152 -4.91 -2.91 27.32
CA LYS A 152 -3.96 -2.41 28.29
C LYS A 152 -3.25 -3.56 29.02
N ASP A 153 -1.97 -3.37 29.33
CA ASP A 153 -1.10 -4.27 30.07
C ASP A 153 -0.75 -5.61 29.39
N LYS A 154 -1.30 -5.91 28.21
CA LYS A 154 -0.89 -7.05 27.40
C LYS A 154 0.51 -6.83 26.83
N VAL A 155 1.28 -7.92 26.75
CA VAL A 155 2.64 -7.95 26.19
C VAL A 155 2.60 -8.74 24.89
N GLY A 156 3.29 -8.24 23.86
CA GLY A 156 3.40 -8.91 22.57
C GLY A 156 4.61 -8.46 21.77
N GLU A 157 4.86 -9.16 20.68
CA GLU A 157 5.97 -8.86 19.76
C GLU A 157 5.46 -8.12 18.52
N ILE A 158 6.24 -7.16 18.03
CA ILE A 158 5.86 -6.36 16.85
C ILE A 158 6.07 -7.15 15.56
N THR A 159 4.99 -7.40 14.83
CA THR A 159 5.00 -8.05 13.50
C THR A 159 5.33 -7.05 12.40
N GLU A 160 4.65 -5.90 12.38
CA GLU A 160 4.76 -4.90 11.31
C GLU A 160 4.77 -3.47 11.85
N ILE A 161 5.44 -2.56 11.11
CA ILE A 161 5.55 -1.14 11.46
C ILE A 161 5.12 -0.26 10.28
N ILE A 162 4.14 0.61 10.55
CA ILE A 162 3.55 1.54 9.59
C ILE A 162 4.04 2.97 9.90
N LYS A 163 5.19 3.34 9.33
CA LYS A 163 5.90 4.61 9.64
C LYS A 163 5.17 5.90 9.25
N HIS A 164 4.33 5.88 8.22
CA HIS A 164 3.62 7.07 7.74
C HIS A 164 2.46 7.48 8.67
N ASN A 165 1.91 6.54 9.44
CA ASN A 165 0.84 6.78 10.41
C ASN A 165 1.32 6.63 11.86
N SER A 166 2.61 6.35 12.08
CA SER A 166 3.18 6.05 13.40
C SER A 166 2.46 4.91 14.14
N LYS A 167 2.03 3.87 13.40
CA LYS A 167 1.32 2.71 13.95
C LYS A 167 2.14 1.43 13.87
N VAL A 168 1.84 0.47 14.74
CA VAL A 168 2.47 -0.85 14.85
C VAL A 168 1.41 -1.95 14.91
N VAL A 169 1.71 -3.10 14.34
CA VAL A 169 0.90 -4.33 14.46
C VAL A 169 1.64 -5.26 15.41
N ILE A 170 0.92 -5.77 16.41
CA ILE A 170 1.49 -6.57 17.50
C ILE A 170 0.77 -7.91 17.50
N ARG A 171 1.52 -9.00 17.66
CA ARG A 171 0.97 -10.36 17.66
C ARG A 171 -0.13 -10.52 18.70
N GLU A 172 -1.25 -11.11 18.29
CA GLU A 172 -2.41 -11.47 19.14
C GLU A 172 -3.08 -10.30 19.91
N ILE A 173 -2.75 -9.05 19.58
CA ILE A 173 -3.28 -7.85 20.26
C ILE A 173 -4.13 -7.05 19.27
N ASN A 174 -5.22 -6.44 19.75
CA ASN A 174 -6.17 -5.66 18.96
C ASN A 174 -6.76 -6.45 17.79
N LEU A 175 -7.21 -7.67 18.09
CA LEU A 175 -7.85 -8.56 17.13
C LEU A 175 -9.21 -8.02 16.71
N LYS A 176 -9.46 -8.01 15.40
CA LYS A 176 -10.73 -7.63 14.80
C LYS A 176 -11.25 -8.77 13.94
N THR A 177 -12.54 -9.06 14.11
CA THR A 177 -13.25 -10.04 13.30
C THR A 177 -13.54 -9.44 11.93
N LYS A 178 -13.02 -10.07 10.87
CA LYS A 178 -13.27 -9.71 9.47
C LYS A 178 -13.99 -10.87 8.79
N HIS A 179 -15.16 -10.56 8.25
CA HIS A 179 -15.88 -11.47 7.36
C HIS A 179 -15.22 -11.41 5.99
N VAL A 180 -14.67 -12.53 5.53
CA VAL A 180 -14.04 -12.68 4.23
C VAL A 180 -15.04 -13.38 3.31
N LYS A 181 -15.46 -12.69 2.25
CA LYS A 181 -16.29 -13.29 1.21
C LYS A 181 -15.48 -14.30 0.42
N SER A 182 -16.12 -15.38 0.00
CA SER A 182 -15.53 -16.36 -0.92
C SER A 182 -15.09 -15.70 -2.22
N ARG A 183 -13.98 -16.17 -2.78
CA ARG A 183 -13.44 -15.68 -4.06
C ARG A 183 -13.75 -16.62 -5.22
N SER A 184 -13.82 -17.92 -4.94
CA SER A 184 -14.21 -19.00 -5.86
C SER A 184 -15.52 -19.64 -5.37
N GLU A 185 -16.21 -20.34 -6.27
CA GLU A 185 -17.44 -21.07 -5.96
C GLU A 185 -17.18 -22.26 -5.01
N ASP A 186 -15.96 -22.80 -5.04
CA ASP A 186 -15.56 -23.98 -4.26
C ASP A 186 -15.15 -23.66 -2.81
N GLU A 187 -14.90 -22.38 -2.48
CA GLU A 187 -14.47 -21.97 -1.14
C GLU A 187 -15.62 -21.35 -0.34
N PRO A 188 -15.95 -21.85 0.87
CA PRO A 188 -16.91 -21.19 1.73
C PRO A 188 -16.36 -19.88 2.29
N GLY A 189 -17.24 -18.90 2.56
CA GLY A 189 -16.87 -17.67 3.25
C GLY A 189 -16.36 -17.96 4.66
N GLN A 190 -15.35 -17.20 5.13
CA GLN A 190 -14.71 -17.42 6.44
C GLN A 190 -14.80 -16.18 7.34
N ILE A 191 -14.93 -16.43 8.65
CA ILE A 191 -14.77 -15.42 9.70
C ILE A 191 -13.34 -15.47 10.21
N VAL A 192 -12.51 -14.51 9.82
CA VAL A 192 -11.08 -14.45 10.17
C VAL A 192 -10.84 -13.40 11.24
N LYS A 193 -10.04 -13.71 12.26
CA LYS A 193 -9.55 -12.71 13.23
C LYS A 193 -8.22 -12.17 12.75
N ILE A 194 -8.15 -10.85 12.53
CA ILE A 194 -6.95 -10.17 12.01
C ILE A 194 -6.46 -9.16 13.04
N GLU A 195 -5.14 -9.08 13.20
CA GLU A 195 -4.47 -8.09 14.04
C GLU A 195 -4.62 -6.69 13.44
N ALA A 196 -5.08 -5.72 14.24
CA ALA A 196 -5.24 -4.34 13.80
C ALA A 196 -4.14 -3.42 14.39
N PRO A 197 -3.72 -2.39 13.63
CA PRO A 197 -2.62 -1.53 14.05
C PRO A 197 -2.98 -0.63 15.24
N ILE A 198 -2.05 -0.48 16.17
CA ILE A 198 -2.11 0.39 17.35
C ILE A 198 -1.13 1.56 17.17
N HIS A 199 -1.42 2.73 17.74
CA HIS A 199 -0.51 3.87 17.68
C HIS A 199 0.74 3.63 18.54
N SER A 200 1.91 4.01 18.03
CA SER A 200 3.20 3.74 18.67
C SER A 200 3.42 4.45 20.00
N SER A 201 2.69 5.52 20.31
CA SER A 201 2.74 6.15 21.64
C SER A 201 2.14 5.28 22.75
N ASN A 202 1.26 4.34 22.39
CA ASN A 202 0.50 3.53 23.35
C ASN A 202 1.26 2.26 23.74
N VAL A 203 2.52 2.12 23.33
CA VAL A 203 3.36 0.97 23.62
C VAL A 203 4.67 1.41 24.28
N MET A 204 5.15 0.61 25.22
CA MET A 204 6.47 0.73 25.84
C MET A 204 7.29 -0.54 25.59
N LEU A 205 8.61 -0.39 25.51
CA LEU A 205 9.51 -1.55 25.43
C LEU A 205 9.45 -2.33 26.76
N TYR A 206 9.45 -3.65 26.64
CA TYR A 206 9.29 -4.57 27.75
C TYR A 206 10.50 -5.49 27.87
N SER A 207 11.09 -5.55 29.06
CA SER A 207 12.12 -6.54 29.38
C SER A 207 11.46 -7.86 29.77
N LYS A 208 11.82 -8.95 29.09
CA LYS A 208 11.35 -10.30 29.45
C LYS A 208 11.99 -10.77 30.76
N ASP A 209 13.22 -10.35 31.04
CA ASP A 209 14.02 -10.80 32.17
C ASP A 209 13.49 -10.20 33.48
N GLN A 210 13.33 -8.87 33.52
CA GLN A 210 12.89 -8.16 34.71
C GLN A 210 11.37 -7.96 34.78
N LYS A 211 10.64 -8.32 33.71
CA LYS A 211 9.18 -8.14 33.58
C LYS A 211 8.72 -6.68 33.77
N VAL A 212 9.57 -5.73 33.43
CA VAL A 212 9.33 -4.29 33.60
C VAL A 212 9.25 -3.61 32.24
N ALA A 213 8.22 -2.78 32.07
CA ALA A 213 8.12 -1.85 30.94
C ALA A 213 8.84 -0.54 31.27
N SER A 214 9.63 -0.04 30.33
CA SER A 214 10.39 1.20 30.53
C SER A 214 10.56 2.04 29.26
N ARG A 215 10.98 3.30 29.46
CA ARG A 215 11.33 4.22 28.38
C ARG A 215 12.72 3.87 27.82
N VAL A 216 12.94 4.24 26.56
CA VAL A 216 14.19 3.99 25.85
C VAL A 216 15.19 5.14 26.00
N GLY A 217 16.44 4.80 26.27
CA GLY A 217 17.61 5.68 26.19
C GLY A 217 18.55 5.26 25.07
N HIS A 218 19.53 6.10 24.76
CA HIS A 218 20.57 5.81 23.77
C HIS A 218 21.96 5.87 24.42
N LYS A 219 22.79 4.84 24.22
CA LYS A 219 24.16 4.76 24.71
C LYS A 219 25.11 4.45 23.55
N THR A 220 26.31 5.00 23.59
CA THR A 220 27.40 4.61 22.68
C THR A 220 28.25 3.56 23.37
N LEU A 221 28.48 2.43 22.72
CA LEU A 221 29.38 1.37 23.20
C LEU A 221 30.83 1.71 22.83
N ASP A 222 31.78 1.02 23.46
CA ASP A 222 33.23 1.19 23.21
C ASP A 222 33.60 0.88 21.74
N ASN A 223 32.80 0.01 21.10
CA ASN A 223 32.88 -0.30 19.66
C ASN A 223 32.44 0.85 18.74
N GLY A 224 32.10 2.03 19.26
CA GLY A 224 31.57 3.18 18.53
C GLY A 224 30.12 3.05 18.07
N LYS A 225 29.45 1.92 18.36
CA LYS A 225 28.06 1.66 17.96
C LYS A 225 27.07 2.31 18.92
N ARG A 226 26.08 3.03 18.38
CA ARG A 226 24.96 3.61 19.15
C ARG A 226 23.84 2.59 19.30
N VAL A 227 23.50 2.25 20.54
CA VAL A 227 22.48 1.24 20.87
C VAL A 227 21.38 1.83 21.74
N ARG A 228 20.19 1.23 21.65
CA ARG A 228 19.06 1.50 22.57
C ARG A 228 19.22 0.69 23.85
N TYR A 229 18.94 1.31 24.99
CA TYR A 229 18.86 0.64 26.30
C TYR A 229 17.58 1.03 27.05
N LEU A 230 17.17 0.20 27.99
CA LEU A 230 16.03 0.44 28.89
C LEU A 230 16.48 1.29 30.08
N ILE A 231 15.82 2.42 30.33
CA ILE A 231 16.27 3.36 31.38
C ILE A 231 16.14 2.76 32.79
N LYS A 232 15.10 1.93 33.02
CA LYS A 232 14.86 1.35 34.36
C LYS A 232 15.79 0.17 34.68
N THR A 233 16.09 -0.65 33.68
CA THR A 233 16.81 -1.92 33.87
C THR A 233 18.29 -1.81 33.48
N GLY A 234 18.65 -0.85 32.62
CA GLY A 234 19.98 -0.71 32.04
C GLY A 234 20.26 -1.68 30.88
N GLU A 235 19.33 -2.59 30.56
CA GLU A 235 19.51 -3.62 29.55
C GLU A 235 19.58 -3.05 28.13
N ILE A 236 20.48 -3.61 27.32
CA ILE A 236 20.68 -3.23 25.92
C ILE A 236 19.77 -4.08 25.03
N ILE A 237 19.01 -3.43 24.16
CA ILE A 237 17.98 -4.09 23.32
C ILE A 237 18.52 -4.41 21.91
N ASP A 238 19.37 -3.53 21.39
CA ASP A 238 19.86 -3.63 20.02
C ASP A 238 21.09 -4.55 19.95
N SER A 239 20.91 -5.77 19.43
CA SER A 239 22.02 -6.67 19.10
C SER A 239 22.34 -6.63 17.59
N ALA A 240 23.61 -6.86 17.22
CA ALA A 240 24.05 -6.82 15.82
C ALA A 240 23.38 -7.90 14.94
N GLU A 241 22.88 -8.97 15.54
CA GLU A 241 22.26 -10.11 14.87
C GLU A 241 20.75 -9.98 14.69
N ASN A 242 20.10 -9.03 15.39
CA ASN A 242 18.64 -8.95 15.43
C ASN A 242 18.03 -8.70 14.05
N TRP A 243 18.72 -7.94 13.18
CA TRP A 243 18.24 -7.73 11.82
C TRP A 243 18.29 -9.01 10.98
N LYS A 244 19.32 -9.86 11.15
CA LYS A 244 19.43 -11.15 10.44
C LYS A 244 18.30 -12.08 10.88
N LYS A 245 18.01 -12.10 12.19
CA LYS A 245 16.89 -12.87 12.76
C LYS A 245 15.55 -12.40 12.18
N ALA A 246 15.29 -11.09 12.16
CA ALA A 246 14.06 -10.52 11.62
C ALA A 246 13.88 -10.78 10.11
N VAL A 247 14.97 -10.77 9.32
CA VAL A 247 14.92 -11.12 7.88
C VAL A 247 14.59 -12.60 7.70
N LYS A 248 15.28 -13.48 8.43
CA LYS A 248 15.05 -14.93 8.37
C LYS A 248 13.63 -15.31 8.80
N GLU A 249 13.08 -14.66 9.82
CA GLU A 249 11.69 -14.88 10.25
C GLU A 249 10.68 -14.45 9.18
N ARG A 250 10.95 -13.33 8.50
CA ARG A 250 10.10 -12.87 7.40
C ARG A 250 10.11 -13.85 6.23
N GLU A 251 11.29 -14.35 5.84
CA GLU A 251 11.46 -15.33 4.77
C GLU A 251 10.68 -16.62 5.06
N LYS A 252 10.83 -17.16 6.28
CA LYS A 252 10.03 -18.31 6.75
C LYS A 252 8.53 -18.06 6.68
N THR A 253 8.09 -16.85 7.05
CA THR A 253 6.66 -16.48 7.00
C THR A 253 6.17 -16.43 5.55
N THR A 254 6.97 -15.89 4.62
CA THR A 254 6.61 -15.85 3.20
C THR A 254 6.59 -17.23 2.56
N GLU A 255 7.52 -18.11 2.92
CA GLU A 255 7.53 -19.51 2.45
C GLU A 255 6.32 -20.28 2.97
N ALA A 256 5.99 -20.15 4.26
CA ALA A 256 4.81 -20.79 4.84
C ALA A 256 3.51 -20.32 4.16
N VAL A 257 3.41 -19.03 3.84
CA VAL A 257 2.25 -18.49 3.09
C VAL A 257 2.23 -19.02 1.66
N ALA A 258 3.38 -19.10 0.97
CA ALA A 258 3.45 -19.62 -0.39
C ALA A 258 3.10 -21.11 -0.49
N VAL A 259 3.43 -21.92 0.52
CA VAL A 259 3.05 -23.35 0.58
C VAL A 259 1.56 -23.52 0.88
N ALA A 260 0.96 -22.59 1.63
CA ALA A 260 -0.46 -22.62 1.96
C ALA A 260 -1.38 -21.99 0.87
N SER A 261 -0.80 -21.38 -0.17
CA SER A 261 -1.49 -20.74 -1.29
C SER A 261 -1.52 -21.63 -2.51
#